data_AF-A0A1H2JK10-F1
#
_entry.id   AF-A0A1H2JK10-F1
#
_cell.length_a   1.000
_cell.length_b   1.000
_cell.length_c   1.000
_cell.angle_alpha   90.00
_cell.angle_beta   90.00
_cell.angle_gamma   90.00
#
_symmetry.space_group_name_H-M   'P 1'
#
loop_
_entity.id
_entity.type
_entity.pdbx_description
1 polymer ?
#
loop_
_entity_poly.entity_id
_entity_poly.type
_entity_poly.pdbx_seq_one_letter_code
_entity_poly.pdbx_strand_id
1 'polypeptide(L)'
;MTLSIEATTDLTELAREINRDREAVMSGATPPAGLADEVVESWTRVQAAGNPSTIDEHHRGRIDRDELEARRAAHPLRHAVHSLKRVFAQSADDPMMALGIFDADGVMLWRDGSRAVFPEANRLGLVEGSRWDEDSAATTAVGLAIRHRRPSRIFGPEHYSRSLHGLYCTAAPVHDPRTGEMIAVAGLAGPAMHMQPAASAFTATLAALSEHEVTLAHQRTLADLRYHGRAQLTGLHGPGLIIDDDGWVAEGRGCTPPVRVAAPTEDMRQFVPGLGICVVERLGMGWMVRPAGPSGPVIAELDLAGEPTITVTGDDDPWRTVLTRRHAQILLLLADAGDQGLTSQQLSQLLFGDQNHTVSVRAELSRLRRVVGALVSSRPYRLAPRVELRVSSDQLDAYREPTGRRRAARHPNPA
;
A
#
# COMPACT_ATOMS: atom_id res chain seq x y z
N MET A 1 14.60 -22.59 -2.07
CA MET A 1 14.97 -22.06 -3.42
C MET A 1 14.15 -22.82 -4.45
N THR A 2 13.26 -22.19 -5.21
CA THR A 2 12.32 -22.88 -6.11
C THR A 2 13.10 -23.54 -7.28
N LEU A 3 12.83 -24.82 -7.58
CA LEU A 3 13.47 -25.54 -8.69
C LEU A 3 13.37 -24.73 -9.99
N SER A 4 14.50 -24.39 -10.62
CA SER A 4 14.50 -23.70 -11.91
C SER A 4 14.17 -24.72 -13.00
N ILE A 5 13.05 -24.53 -13.71
CA ILE A 5 12.69 -25.37 -14.86
C ILE A 5 13.25 -24.66 -16.08
N GLU A 6 14.28 -25.26 -16.67
CA GLU A 6 14.94 -24.77 -17.88
C GLU A 6 14.28 -25.36 -19.12
N ALA A 7 14.58 -24.81 -20.30
CA ALA A 7 14.03 -25.31 -21.56
C ALA A 7 14.44 -26.76 -21.88
N THR A 8 15.53 -27.25 -21.27
CA THR A 8 16.09 -28.59 -21.46
C THR A 8 15.63 -29.61 -20.40
N THR A 9 14.81 -29.20 -19.42
CA THR A 9 14.37 -30.07 -18.33
C THR A 9 13.42 -31.16 -18.84
N ASP A 10 13.69 -32.44 -18.51
CA ASP A 10 12.72 -33.52 -18.73
C ASP A 10 11.57 -33.41 -17.71
N LEU A 11 10.45 -32.86 -18.18
CA LEU A 11 9.25 -32.64 -17.36
C LEU A 11 8.63 -33.94 -16.83
N THR A 12 8.85 -35.07 -17.51
CA THR A 12 8.32 -36.37 -17.09
C THR A 12 9.15 -36.91 -15.92
N GLU A 13 10.48 -36.84 -16.02
CA GLU A 13 11.38 -37.23 -14.94
C GLU A 13 11.19 -36.34 -13.71
N LEU A 14 11.12 -35.02 -13.92
CA LEU A 14 10.85 -34.05 -12.85
C LEU A 14 9.54 -34.34 -12.12
N ALA A 15 8.46 -34.64 -12.85
CA ALA A 15 7.18 -34.98 -12.23
C ALA A 15 7.28 -36.25 -11.37
N ARG A 16 8.03 -37.28 -11.82
CA ARG A 16 8.25 -38.50 -11.03
C ARG A 16 9.06 -38.22 -9.76
N GLU A 17 10.09 -37.39 -9.85
CA GLU A 17 10.90 -36.96 -8.71
C GLU A 17 10.05 -36.25 -7.66
N ILE A 18 9.33 -35.20 -8.06
CA ILE A 18 8.47 -34.44 -7.14
C ILE A 18 7.40 -35.32 -6.51
N ASN A 19 6.81 -36.27 -7.26
CA ASN A 19 5.83 -37.19 -6.67
C ASN A 19 6.44 -38.11 -5.61
N ARG A 20 7.67 -38.63 -5.83
CA ARG A 20 8.37 -39.43 -4.81
C ARG A 20 8.67 -38.59 -3.57
N ASP A 21 9.15 -37.37 -3.75
CA ASP A 21 9.47 -36.45 -2.67
C ASP A 21 8.23 -36.08 -1.87
N ARG A 22 7.11 -35.83 -2.56
CA ARG A 22 5.80 -35.62 -1.96
C ARG A 22 5.37 -36.82 -1.12
N GLU A 23 5.44 -38.04 -1.64
CA GLU A 23 5.07 -39.25 -0.89
C GLU A 23 5.92 -39.43 0.37
N ALA A 24 7.20 -39.08 0.31
CA ALA A 24 8.08 -39.07 1.47
C ALA A 24 7.63 -38.01 2.50
N VAL A 25 7.38 -36.77 2.10
CA VAL A 25 6.91 -35.71 3.01
C VAL A 25 5.56 -36.06 3.63
N MET A 26 4.61 -36.57 2.84
CA MET A 26 3.27 -36.94 3.32
C MET A 26 3.30 -38.11 4.31
N SER A 27 4.32 -38.97 4.24
CA SER A 27 4.53 -40.08 5.19
C SER A 27 5.34 -39.67 6.43
N GLY A 28 5.70 -38.38 6.57
CA GLY A 28 6.40 -37.83 7.72
C GLY A 28 7.93 -37.90 7.62
N ALA A 29 8.48 -38.23 6.44
CA ALA A 29 9.92 -38.19 6.22
C ALA A 29 10.43 -36.75 6.03
N THR A 30 11.72 -36.54 6.29
CA THR A 30 12.36 -35.23 6.08
C THR A 30 12.33 -34.86 4.60
N PRO A 31 11.95 -33.60 4.26
CA PRO A 31 11.93 -33.16 2.87
C PRO A 31 13.31 -33.30 2.21
N PRO A 32 13.40 -33.83 0.99
CA PRO A 32 14.65 -33.92 0.26
C PRO A 32 15.20 -32.54 -0.11
N ALA A 33 16.52 -32.44 -0.19
CA ALA A 33 17.20 -31.22 -0.60
C ALA A 33 16.90 -30.91 -2.08
N GLY A 34 16.11 -29.86 -2.35
CA GLY A 34 15.76 -29.43 -3.70
C GLY A 34 14.31 -29.01 -3.87
N LEU A 35 13.39 -29.52 -3.04
CA LEU A 35 12.00 -29.09 -3.08
C LEU A 35 11.84 -27.67 -2.53
N ALA A 36 10.94 -26.88 -3.11
CA ALA A 36 10.73 -25.51 -2.66
C ALA A 36 10.16 -25.48 -1.23
N ASP A 37 10.83 -24.78 -0.31
CA ASP A 37 10.42 -24.68 1.10
C ASP A 37 8.95 -24.28 1.26
N GLU A 38 8.48 -23.33 0.44
CA GLU A 38 7.09 -22.84 0.46
C GLU A 38 6.06 -23.94 0.14
N VAL A 39 6.38 -24.85 -0.78
CA VAL A 39 5.50 -25.95 -1.19
C VAL A 39 5.41 -26.97 -0.05
N VAL A 40 6.53 -27.31 0.57
CA VAL A 40 6.59 -28.21 1.73
C VAL A 40 5.84 -27.63 2.91
N GLU A 41 6.05 -26.35 3.21
CA GLU A 41 5.34 -25.65 4.27
C GLU A 41 3.82 -25.64 4.01
N SER A 42 3.41 -25.41 2.76
CA SER A 42 2.01 -25.45 2.35
C SER A 42 1.41 -26.84 2.54
N TRP A 43 2.08 -27.88 2.05
CA TRP A 43 1.66 -29.27 2.25
C TRP A 43 1.49 -29.62 3.72
N THR A 44 2.44 -29.20 4.56
CA THR A 44 2.40 -29.46 6.01
C THR A 44 1.19 -28.78 6.65
N ARG A 45 0.89 -27.52 6.29
CA ARG A 45 -0.30 -26.81 6.78
C ARG A 45 -1.60 -27.46 6.32
N VAL A 46 -1.70 -27.78 5.03
CA VAL A 46 -2.87 -28.42 4.43
C VAL A 46 -3.13 -29.79 5.04
N GLN A 47 -2.07 -30.58 5.27
CA GLN A 47 -2.16 -31.88 5.95
C GLN A 47 -2.62 -31.72 7.41
N ALA A 48 -2.06 -30.74 8.14
CA ALA A 48 -2.47 -30.44 9.51
C ALA A 48 -3.94 -29.98 9.62
N ALA A 49 -4.46 -29.33 8.56
CA ALA A 49 -5.87 -28.94 8.47
C ALA A 49 -6.81 -30.10 8.09
N GLY A 50 -6.29 -31.31 7.85
CA GLY A 50 -7.07 -32.51 7.53
C GLY A 50 -7.64 -32.54 6.12
N ASN A 51 -7.10 -31.75 5.19
CA ASN A 51 -7.57 -31.72 3.80
C ASN A 51 -7.07 -32.98 3.06
N PRO A 52 -7.94 -33.79 2.42
CA PRO A 52 -7.55 -34.96 1.65
C PRO A 52 -6.83 -34.58 0.36
N SER A 53 -5.99 -35.48 -0.13
CA SER A 53 -5.17 -35.27 -1.33
C SER A 53 -5.92 -35.35 -2.67
N THR A 54 -7.24 -35.20 -2.68
CA THR A 54 -8.10 -35.32 -3.88
C THR A 54 -9.14 -34.21 -3.90
N ILE A 55 -9.27 -33.48 -5.02
CA ILE A 55 -10.21 -32.33 -5.14
C ILE A 55 -11.66 -32.79 -4.94
N ASP A 56 -11.99 -34.02 -5.34
CA ASP A 56 -13.37 -34.52 -5.45
C ASP A 56 -14.20 -34.32 -4.16
N GLU A 57 -13.56 -34.18 -3.00
CA GLU A 57 -14.27 -34.01 -1.74
C GLU A 57 -14.10 -32.62 -1.08
N HIS A 58 -13.13 -31.78 -1.49
CA HIS A 58 -12.68 -30.66 -0.64
C HIS A 58 -12.52 -29.29 -1.29
N HIS A 59 -12.90 -29.10 -2.56
CA HIS A 59 -13.03 -27.74 -3.09
C HIS A 59 -14.14 -26.98 -2.33
N ARG A 60 -13.76 -26.15 -1.34
CA ARG A 60 -14.70 -25.45 -0.45
C ARG A 60 -15.44 -24.34 -1.20
N GLY A 61 -16.45 -24.75 -1.93
CA GLY A 61 -17.54 -23.91 -2.39
C GLY A 61 -17.23 -23.02 -3.58
N ARG A 62 -18.31 -22.72 -4.29
CA ARG A 62 -18.41 -21.70 -5.32
C ARG A 62 -19.40 -20.68 -4.79
N ILE A 63 -19.07 -19.39 -4.91
CA ILE A 63 -20.03 -18.34 -4.59
C ILE A 63 -21.18 -18.37 -5.59
N ASP A 64 -22.33 -17.84 -5.20
CA ASP A 64 -23.46 -17.72 -6.11
C ASP A 64 -23.20 -16.64 -7.18
N ARG A 65 -24.13 -16.56 -8.14
CA ARG A 65 -24.00 -15.66 -9.28
C ARG A 65 -24.13 -14.19 -8.88
N ASP A 66 -24.96 -13.88 -7.89
CA ASP A 66 -25.25 -12.50 -7.50
C ASP A 66 -24.05 -11.94 -6.72
N GLU A 67 -23.45 -12.73 -5.84
CA GLU A 67 -22.19 -12.39 -5.17
C GLU A 67 -21.05 -12.19 -6.19
N LEU A 68 -20.95 -13.07 -7.20
CA LEU A 68 -19.92 -12.95 -8.24
C LEU A 68 -20.08 -11.65 -9.04
N GLU A 69 -21.30 -11.30 -9.43
CA GLU A 69 -21.58 -10.07 -10.17
C GLU A 69 -21.34 -8.82 -9.32
N ALA A 70 -21.71 -8.86 -8.04
CA ALA A 70 -21.41 -7.78 -7.09
C ALA A 70 -19.90 -7.55 -6.93
N ARG A 71 -19.13 -8.64 -6.70
CA ARG A 71 -17.66 -8.57 -6.63
C ARG A 71 -17.07 -7.98 -7.90
N ARG A 72 -17.49 -8.45 -9.09
CA ARG A 72 -17.02 -7.93 -10.39
C ARG A 72 -17.34 -6.44 -10.58
N ALA A 73 -18.54 -6.00 -10.20
CA ALA A 73 -18.97 -4.62 -10.37
C ALA A 73 -18.16 -3.66 -9.49
N ALA A 74 -17.83 -4.07 -8.26
CA ALA A 74 -17.04 -3.28 -7.33
C ALA A 74 -15.53 -3.34 -7.61
N HIS A 75 -15.04 -4.37 -8.30
CA HIS A 75 -13.61 -4.64 -8.41
C HIS A 75 -12.85 -3.55 -9.21
N PRO A 76 -11.63 -3.15 -8.77
CA PRO A 76 -10.80 -2.17 -9.48
C PRO A 76 -10.46 -2.60 -10.92
N LEU A 77 -10.25 -3.90 -11.16
CA LEU A 77 -9.91 -4.44 -12.49
C LEU A 77 -11.09 -4.57 -13.46
N ARG A 78 -12.33 -4.21 -13.09
CA ARG A 78 -13.51 -4.44 -13.95
C ARG A 78 -13.37 -3.92 -15.39
N HIS A 79 -12.65 -2.81 -15.57
CA HIS A 79 -12.39 -2.20 -16.89
C HIS A 79 -11.10 -2.71 -17.54
N ALA A 80 -10.17 -3.28 -16.77
CA ALA A 80 -8.89 -3.79 -17.24
C ALA A 80 -9.02 -5.19 -17.87
N VAL A 81 -10.02 -5.98 -17.45
CA VAL A 81 -10.18 -7.39 -17.83
C VAL A 81 -10.19 -7.59 -19.34
N HIS A 82 -10.81 -6.68 -20.11
CA HIS A 82 -10.82 -6.80 -21.56
C HIS A 82 -9.43 -6.65 -22.19
N SER A 83 -8.61 -5.70 -21.70
CA SER A 83 -7.22 -5.52 -22.13
C SER A 83 -6.38 -6.77 -21.81
N LEU A 84 -6.54 -7.33 -20.61
CA LEU A 84 -5.82 -8.53 -20.17
C LEU A 84 -6.15 -9.74 -21.04
N LYS A 85 -7.45 -9.97 -21.28
CA LYS A 85 -7.94 -11.03 -22.17
C LYS A 85 -7.40 -10.90 -23.59
N ARG A 86 -7.35 -9.67 -24.12
CA ARG A 86 -6.79 -9.41 -25.45
C ARG A 86 -5.30 -9.74 -25.53
N VAL A 87 -4.50 -9.33 -24.54
CA VAL A 87 -3.06 -9.67 -24.49
C VAL A 87 -2.87 -11.18 -24.37
N PHE A 88 -3.64 -11.83 -23.49
CA PHE A 88 -3.62 -13.28 -23.36
C PHE A 88 -3.94 -14.00 -24.68
N ALA A 89 -5.03 -13.62 -25.35
CA ALA A 89 -5.43 -14.21 -26.62
C ALA A 89 -4.40 -14.03 -27.76
N GLN A 90 -3.56 -12.99 -27.69
CA GLN A 90 -2.50 -12.73 -28.68
C GLN A 90 -1.20 -13.50 -28.40
N SER A 91 -1.00 -13.97 -27.17
CA SER A 91 0.24 -14.62 -26.73
C SER A 91 0.06 -16.11 -26.42
N ALA A 92 -1.18 -16.59 -26.33
CA ALA A 92 -1.48 -18.00 -26.08
C ALA A 92 -1.36 -18.82 -27.37
N ASP A 93 -0.13 -19.29 -27.66
CA ASP A 93 0.10 -20.27 -28.73
C ASP A 93 -0.40 -21.68 -28.35
N ASP A 94 -0.51 -21.97 -27.04
CA ASP A 94 -1.04 -23.24 -26.53
C ASP A 94 -2.57 -23.19 -26.38
N PRO A 95 -3.35 -23.95 -27.16
CA PRO A 95 -4.80 -23.98 -27.05
C PRO A 95 -5.29 -24.55 -25.70
N MET A 96 -4.44 -25.21 -24.93
CA MET A 96 -4.78 -25.77 -23.63
C MET A 96 -4.43 -24.85 -22.45
N MET A 97 -3.97 -23.63 -22.71
CA MET A 97 -3.73 -22.64 -21.65
C MET A 97 -5.02 -21.89 -21.28
N ALA A 98 -5.19 -21.62 -19.98
CA ALA A 98 -6.26 -20.81 -19.44
C ALA A 98 -5.70 -19.67 -18.57
N LEU A 99 -6.33 -18.50 -18.67
CA LEU A 99 -6.14 -17.35 -17.80
C LEU A 99 -7.24 -17.35 -16.72
N GLY A 100 -6.86 -17.13 -15.47
CA GLY A 100 -7.74 -16.81 -14.36
C GLY A 100 -7.34 -15.50 -13.71
N ILE A 101 -8.32 -14.66 -13.37
CA ILE A 101 -8.15 -13.47 -12.54
C ILE A 101 -8.98 -13.68 -11.28
N PHE A 102 -8.32 -13.62 -10.12
CA PHE A 102 -8.88 -13.88 -8.81
C PHE A 102 -8.87 -12.60 -7.99
N ASP A 103 -9.84 -12.39 -7.11
CA ASP A 103 -9.76 -11.29 -6.13
C ASP A 103 -8.76 -11.62 -5.01
N ALA A 104 -8.57 -10.68 -4.08
CA ALA A 104 -7.66 -10.83 -2.95
C ALA A 104 -8.03 -12.00 -1.99
N ASP A 105 -9.28 -12.45 -2.01
CA ASP A 105 -9.78 -13.60 -1.24
C ASP A 105 -9.57 -14.94 -1.98
N GLY A 106 -9.06 -14.91 -3.21
CA GLY A 106 -8.86 -16.09 -4.04
C GLY A 106 -10.11 -16.56 -4.79
N VAL A 107 -11.16 -15.73 -4.91
CA VAL A 107 -12.33 -16.06 -5.73
C VAL A 107 -12.02 -15.77 -7.20
N MET A 108 -12.21 -16.76 -8.08
CA MET A 108 -12.05 -16.57 -9.52
C MET A 108 -13.13 -15.64 -10.07
N LEU A 109 -12.77 -14.39 -10.34
CA LEU A 109 -13.69 -13.40 -10.88
C LEU A 109 -13.84 -13.52 -12.38
N TRP A 110 -12.77 -13.77 -13.13
CA TRP A 110 -12.84 -13.88 -14.59
C TRP A 110 -11.93 -14.99 -15.07
N ARG A 111 -12.33 -15.65 -16.15
CA ARG A 111 -11.46 -16.58 -16.87
C ARG A 111 -11.42 -16.31 -18.38
N ASP A 112 -10.37 -16.76 -19.03
CA ASP A 112 -10.24 -16.79 -20.48
C ASP A 112 -9.42 -18.00 -20.95
N GLY A 113 -9.57 -18.39 -22.22
CA GLY A 113 -8.98 -19.62 -22.75
C GLY A 113 -9.61 -20.05 -24.06
N SER A 114 -8.94 -20.95 -24.79
CA SER A 114 -9.54 -21.55 -25.97
C SER A 114 -10.74 -22.44 -25.58
N ARG A 115 -11.67 -22.68 -26.50
CA ARG A 115 -12.81 -23.58 -26.23
C ARG A 115 -12.39 -25.00 -25.81
N ALA A 116 -11.20 -25.44 -26.21
CA ALA A 116 -10.69 -26.78 -25.91
C ALA A 116 -10.30 -26.95 -24.42
N VAL A 117 -9.94 -25.87 -23.71
CA VAL A 117 -9.52 -25.96 -22.31
C VAL A 117 -10.70 -26.09 -21.34
N PHE A 118 -11.88 -25.55 -21.70
CA PHE A 118 -13.00 -25.43 -20.77
C PHE A 118 -13.60 -26.75 -20.26
N PRO A 119 -13.73 -27.84 -21.05
CA PRO A 119 -14.23 -29.11 -20.53
C PRO A 119 -13.39 -29.63 -19.35
N GLU A 120 -12.07 -29.64 -19.50
CA GLU A 120 -11.15 -30.07 -18.44
C GLU A 120 -11.10 -29.08 -17.28
N ALA A 121 -11.05 -27.78 -17.58
CA ALA A 121 -11.12 -26.74 -16.55
C ALA A 121 -12.39 -26.87 -15.69
N ASN A 122 -13.55 -27.10 -16.32
CA ASN A 122 -14.81 -27.31 -15.60
C ASN A 122 -14.78 -28.58 -14.75
N ARG A 123 -14.21 -29.68 -15.25
CA ARG A 123 -14.04 -30.93 -14.50
C ARG A 123 -13.20 -30.72 -13.23
N LEU A 124 -12.19 -29.84 -13.30
CA LEU A 124 -11.30 -29.50 -12.19
C LEU A 124 -11.83 -28.36 -11.29
N GLY A 125 -13.02 -27.80 -11.57
CA GLY A 125 -13.59 -26.70 -10.78
C GLY A 125 -13.01 -25.31 -11.09
N LEU A 126 -12.22 -25.16 -12.16
CA LEU A 126 -11.67 -23.89 -12.66
C LEU A 126 -12.76 -23.06 -13.36
N VAL A 127 -13.77 -22.67 -12.60
CA VAL A 127 -14.96 -21.94 -13.05
C VAL A 127 -15.10 -20.61 -12.32
N GLU A 128 -15.73 -19.63 -12.95
CA GLU A 128 -15.94 -18.33 -12.32
C GLU A 128 -16.82 -18.47 -11.05
N GLY A 129 -16.37 -17.85 -9.96
CA GLY A 129 -16.93 -17.95 -8.62
C GLY A 129 -16.31 -19.04 -7.73
N SER A 130 -15.39 -19.88 -8.24
CA SER A 130 -14.71 -20.86 -7.40
C SER A 130 -13.59 -20.24 -6.56
N ARG A 131 -13.33 -20.82 -5.37
CA ARG A 131 -12.34 -20.35 -4.40
C ARG A 131 -11.01 -21.12 -4.53
N TRP A 132 -9.92 -20.38 -4.63
CA TRP A 132 -8.56 -20.90 -4.89
C TRP A 132 -7.53 -20.45 -3.86
N ASP A 133 -7.99 -19.95 -2.71
CA ASP A 133 -7.15 -19.80 -1.52
C ASP A 133 -6.68 -21.17 -0.99
N GLU A 134 -5.67 -21.16 -0.11
CA GLU A 134 -5.05 -22.39 0.39
C GLU A 134 -6.00 -23.26 1.23
N ASP A 135 -6.98 -22.66 1.91
CA ASP A 135 -7.95 -23.39 2.73
C ASP A 135 -9.00 -24.09 1.86
N SER A 136 -9.33 -23.51 0.71
CA SER A 136 -10.36 -24.01 -0.21
C SER A 136 -9.82 -24.98 -1.26
N ALA A 137 -8.64 -24.71 -1.83
CA ALA A 137 -8.08 -25.48 -2.95
C ALA A 137 -6.76 -26.19 -2.61
N ALA A 138 -6.35 -26.18 -1.34
CA ALA A 138 -5.07 -26.69 -0.88
C ALA A 138 -3.89 -25.98 -1.57
N THR A 139 -2.75 -26.66 -1.75
CA THR A 139 -1.56 -26.07 -2.37
C THR A 139 -1.77 -25.83 -3.86
N THR A 140 -1.99 -24.56 -4.20
CA THR A 140 -2.12 -24.05 -5.58
C THR A 140 -1.24 -22.82 -5.75
N ALA A 141 -0.92 -22.46 -7.00
CA ALA A 141 -0.15 -21.24 -7.28
C ALA A 141 -0.88 -19.99 -6.74
N VAL A 142 -2.20 -19.91 -6.92
CA VAL A 142 -3.02 -18.79 -6.42
C VAL A 142 -2.94 -18.69 -4.90
N GLY A 143 -3.17 -19.80 -4.18
CA GLY A 143 -3.10 -19.81 -2.71
C GLY A 143 -1.72 -19.41 -2.17
N LEU A 144 -0.65 -19.87 -2.80
CA LEU A 144 0.72 -19.46 -2.44
C LEU A 144 0.97 -17.98 -2.74
N ALA A 145 0.50 -17.47 -3.88
CA ALA A 145 0.67 -16.07 -4.25
C ALA A 145 -0.05 -15.13 -3.26
N ILE A 146 -1.25 -15.51 -2.82
CA ILE A 146 -2.01 -14.80 -1.78
C ILE A 146 -1.24 -14.79 -0.46
N ARG A 147 -0.80 -15.98 0.00
CA ARG A 147 -0.15 -16.13 1.30
C ARG A 147 1.18 -15.37 1.38
N HIS A 148 2.02 -15.52 0.36
CA HIS A 148 3.37 -14.97 0.36
C HIS A 148 3.46 -13.57 -0.26
N ARG A 149 2.37 -13.06 -0.84
CA ARG A 149 2.32 -11.77 -1.57
C ARG A 149 3.43 -11.63 -2.61
N ARG A 150 3.75 -12.72 -3.30
CA ARG A 150 4.75 -12.78 -4.36
C ARG A 150 4.36 -13.75 -5.46
N PRO A 151 4.92 -13.61 -6.68
CA PRO A 151 4.69 -14.58 -7.74
C PRO A 151 5.07 -15.99 -7.30
N SER A 152 4.29 -16.96 -7.73
CA SER A 152 4.45 -18.37 -7.40
C SER A 152 4.26 -19.25 -8.65
N ARG A 153 4.78 -20.46 -8.58
CA ARG A 153 4.59 -21.50 -9.60
C ARG A 153 4.43 -22.84 -8.89
N ILE A 154 3.47 -23.62 -9.36
CA ILE A 154 3.26 -25.01 -8.97
C ILE A 154 3.25 -25.87 -10.23
N PHE A 155 4.05 -26.93 -10.25
CA PHE A 155 4.19 -27.86 -11.35
C PHE A 155 3.73 -29.26 -10.93
N GLY A 156 2.69 -29.78 -11.59
CA GLY A 156 2.26 -31.16 -11.49
C GLY A 156 2.09 -31.63 -10.04
N PRO A 157 2.86 -32.63 -9.56
CA PRO A 157 2.78 -33.14 -8.19
C PRO A 157 3.13 -32.15 -7.07
N GLU A 158 3.63 -30.95 -7.38
CA GLU A 158 3.71 -29.85 -6.41
C GLU A 158 2.32 -29.46 -5.88
N HIS A 159 1.26 -29.66 -6.67
CA HIS A 159 -0.10 -29.51 -6.17
C HIS A 159 -0.39 -30.53 -5.07
N TYR A 160 -1.03 -30.06 -3.99
CA TYR A 160 -1.40 -30.96 -2.91
C TYR A 160 -2.41 -32.02 -3.39
N SER A 161 -3.29 -31.62 -4.30
CA SER A 161 -4.33 -32.49 -4.81
C SER A 161 -3.94 -33.21 -6.09
N ARG A 162 -4.13 -34.53 -6.10
CA ARG A 162 -3.75 -35.42 -7.21
C ARG A 162 -4.47 -35.12 -8.51
N SER A 163 -5.70 -34.61 -8.46
CA SER A 163 -6.45 -34.26 -9.66
C SER A 163 -5.85 -33.07 -10.42
N LEU A 164 -5.02 -32.24 -9.77
CA LEU A 164 -4.28 -31.13 -10.42
C LEU A 164 -2.90 -31.54 -10.93
N HIS A 165 -2.47 -32.79 -10.74
CA HIS A 165 -1.11 -33.23 -11.13
C HIS A 165 -0.87 -33.17 -12.65
N GLY A 166 -1.95 -33.14 -13.44
CA GLY A 166 -1.87 -32.93 -14.89
C GLY A 166 -1.60 -31.48 -15.30
N LEU A 167 -1.56 -30.53 -14.36
CA LEU A 167 -1.42 -29.11 -14.64
C LEU A 167 -0.09 -28.53 -14.13
N TYR A 168 0.40 -27.52 -14.83
CA TYR A 168 1.23 -26.49 -14.21
C TYR A 168 0.39 -25.23 -14.02
N CYS A 169 0.69 -24.49 -12.96
CA CYS A 169 0.06 -23.21 -12.64
C CYS A 169 1.14 -22.18 -12.31
N THR A 170 0.95 -20.96 -12.79
CA THR A 170 1.73 -19.79 -12.36
C THR A 170 0.76 -18.74 -11.87
N ALA A 171 1.14 -17.99 -10.85
CA ALA A 171 0.32 -16.91 -10.31
C ALA A 171 1.19 -15.71 -9.95
N ALA A 172 0.66 -14.51 -10.12
CA ALA A 172 1.29 -13.27 -9.72
C ALA A 172 0.26 -12.35 -9.03
N PRO A 173 0.56 -11.84 -7.84
CA PRO A 173 -0.30 -10.88 -7.16
C PRO A 173 -0.34 -9.57 -7.95
N VAL A 174 -1.52 -8.94 -7.93
CA VAL A 174 -1.79 -7.62 -8.49
C VAL A 174 -2.04 -6.67 -7.32
N HIS A 175 -1.26 -5.60 -7.25
CA HIS A 175 -1.39 -4.60 -6.20
C HIS A 175 -2.04 -3.34 -6.73
N ASP A 176 -2.77 -2.63 -5.87
CA ASP A 176 -3.15 -1.26 -6.16
C ASP A 176 -1.92 -0.35 -6.01
N PRO A 177 -1.42 0.29 -7.08
CA PRO A 177 -0.20 1.11 -7.00
C PRO A 177 -0.36 2.33 -6.08
N ARG A 178 -1.59 2.68 -5.72
CA ARG A 178 -1.94 3.82 -4.87
C ARG A 178 -1.78 3.48 -3.38
N THR A 179 -2.14 2.27 -2.98
CA THR A 179 -2.18 1.84 -1.57
C THR A 179 -1.13 0.79 -1.23
N GLY A 180 -0.63 0.05 -2.23
CA GLY A 180 0.23 -1.12 -2.06
C GLY A 180 -0.53 -2.39 -1.66
N GLU A 181 -1.85 -2.31 -1.47
CA GLU A 181 -2.68 -3.46 -1.12
C GLU A 181 -2.79 -4.43 -2.29
N MET A 182 -2.74 -5.74 -2.00
CA MET A 182 -3.01 -6.77 -3.00
C MET A 182 -4.51 -6.82 -3.27
N ILE A 183 -4.92 -6.51 -4.50
CA ILE A 183 -6.32 -6.43 -4.91
C ILE A 183 -6.78 -7.67 -5.70
N ALA A 184 -5.84 -8.38 -6.32
CA ALA A 184 -6.15 -9.54 -7.14
C ALA A 184 -4.92 -10.45 -7.31
N VAL A 185 -5.13 -11.60 -7.93
CA VAL A 185 -4.08 -12.49 -8.43
C VAL A 185 -4.38 -12.80 -9.89
N ALA A 186 -3.39 -12.65 -10.76
CA ALA A 186 -3.43 -13.16 -12.13
C ALA A 186 -2.81 -14.56 -12.14
N GLY A 187 -3.47 -15.53 -12.77
CA GLY A 187 -2.99 -16.90 -12.85
C GLY A 187 -3.10 -17.49 -14.25
N LEU A 188 -2.11 -18.27 -14.64
CA LEU A 188 -2.15 -19.11 -15.84
C LEU A 188 -2.09 -20.58 -15.44
N ALA A 189 -2.90 -21.39 -16.11
CA ALA A 189 -2.87 -22.85 -15.99
C ALA A 189 -2.77 -23.49 -17.36
N GLY A 190 -2.06 -24.60 -17.46
CA GLY A 190 -1.96 -25.40 -18.68
C GLY A 190 -1.46 -26.82 -18.40
N PRO A 191 -1.38 -27.69 -19.41
CA PRO A 191 -0.91 -29.06 -19.23
C PRO A 191 0.52 -29.08 -18.72
N ALA A 192 0.80 -29.83 -17.64
CA ALA A 192 2.12 -29.87 -17.00
C ALA A 192 3.24 -30.16 -18.02
N MET A 193 3.01 -31.10 -18.93
CA MET A 193 4.00 -31.52 -19.92
C MET A 193 4.25 -30.49 -21.05
N HIS A 194 3.47 -29.41 -21.10
CA HIS A 194 3.67 -28.31 -22.05
C HIS A 194 4.21 -27.04 -21.37
N MET A 195 4.59 -27.13 -20.10
CA MET A 195 5.07 -25.97 -19.34
C MET A 195 6.19 -25.25 -20.10
N GLN A 196 5.99 -23.96 -20.33
CA GLN A 196 6.99 -23.08 -20.91
C GLN A 196 7.73 -22.31 -19.81
N PRO A 197 9.07 -22.21 -19.84
CA PRO A 197 9.83 -21.41 -18.86
C PRO A 197 9.37 -19.94 -18.80
N ALA A 198 8.90 -19.39 -19.92
CA ALA A 198 8.40 -18.02 -20.02
C ALA A 198 7.04 -17.79 -19.35
N ALA A 199 6.31 -18.84 -18.95
CA ALA A 199 4.95 -18.71 -18.40
C ALA A 199 4.90 -17.84 -17.14
N SER A 200 5.86 -17.99 -16.22
CA SER A 200 5.90 -17.17 -14.99
C SER A 200 6.14 -15.69 -15.29
N ALA A 201 7.03 -15.39 -16.25
CA ALA A 201 7.29 -14.01 -16.67
C ALA A 201 6.07 -13.41 -17.37
N PHE A 202 5.34 -14.21 -18.15
CA PHE A 202 4.11 -13.78 -18.80
C PHE A 202 3.00 -13.47 -17.77
N THR A 203 2.81 -14.33 -16.76
CA THR A 203 1.88 -14.08 -15.66
C THR A 203 2.24 -12.81 -14.87
N ALA A 204 3.53 -12.60 -14.57
CA ALA A 204 3.99 -11.36 -13.94
C ALA A 204 3.73 -10.12 -14.82
N THR A 205 3.86 -10.26 -16.15
CA THR A 205 3.55 -9.18 -17.10
C THR A 205 2.07 -8.85 -17.12
N LEU A 206 1.18 -9.86 -17.08
CA LEU A 206 -0.27 -9.67 -16.97
C LEU A 206 -0.65 -8.98 -15.66
N ALA A 207 0.02 -9.32 -14.55
CA ALA A 207 -0.16 -8.63 -13.28
C ALA A 207 0.26 -7.16 -13.38
N ALA A 208 1.46 -6.86 -13.88
CA ALA A 208 1.93 -5.48 -14.05
C ALA A 208 1.03 -4.65 -14.99
N LEU A 209 0.49 -5.27 -16.06
CA LEU A 209 -0.49 -4.63 -16.93
C LEU A 209 -1.80 -4.32 -16.18
N SER A 210 -2.24 -5.23 -15.30
CA SER A 210 -3.41 -5.01 -14.45
C SER A 210 -3.21 -3.80 -13.53
N GLU A 211 -2.06 -3.71 -12.87
CA GLU A 211 -1.69 -2.57 -12.01
C GLU A 211 -1.61 -1.25 -12.80
N HIS A 212 -1.10 -1.30 -14.03
CA HIS A 212 -1.05 -0.15 -14.93
C HIS A 212 -2.46 0.33 -15.31
N GLU A 213 -3.36 -0.58 -15.68
CA GLU A 213 -4.75 -0.24 -16.01
C GLU A 213 -5.51 0.35 -14.81
N VAL A 214 -5.23 -0.11 -13.58
CA VAL A 214 -5.76 0.52 -12.35
C VAL A 214 -5.28 1.96 -12.21
N THR A 215 -3.99 2.19 -12.45
CA THR A 215 -3.41 3.54 -12.42
C THR A 215 -4.07 4.45 -13.46
N LEU A 216 -4.24 3.97 -14.69
CA LEU A 216 -4.89 4.73 -15.76
C LEU A 216 -6.36 5.03 -15.44
N ALA A 217 -7.11 4.06 -14.89
CA ALA A 217 -8.50 4.25 -14.49
C ALA A 217 -8.63 5.32 -13.39
N HIS A 218 -7.72 5.31 -12.40
CA HIS A 218 -7.68 6.33 -11.37
C HIS A 218 -7.31 7.71 -11.93
N GLN A 219 -6.31 7.80 -12.81
CA GLN A 219 -5.95 9.05 -13.47
C GLN A 219 -7.11 9.66 -14.28
N ARG A 220 -7.89 8.81 -14.97
CA ARG A 220 -9.11 9.25 -15.66
C ARG A 220 -10.15 9.78 -14.68
N THR A 221 -10.37 9.07 -13.58
CA THR A 221 -11.29 9.49 -12.52
C THR A 221 -10.89 10.86 -11.95
N LEU A 222 -9.61 11.09 -11.66
CA LEU A 222 -9.12 12.40 -11.21
C LEU A 222 -9.22 13.48 -12.29
N ALA A 223 -9.03 13.13 -13.57
CA ALA A 223 -9.18 14.07 -14.67
C ALA A 223 -10.64 14.50 -14.87
N ASP A 224 -11.58 13.56 -14.76
CA ASP A 224 -13.02 13.84 -14.82
C ASP A 224 -13.45 14.70 -13.62
N LEU A 225 -13.01 14.33 -12.42
CA LEU A 225 -13.27 15.10 -11.20
C LEU A 225 -12.70 16.53 -11.30
N ARG A 226 -11.49 16.68 -11.84
CA ARG A 226 -10.89 18.00 -12.14
C ARG A 226 -11.79 18.79 -13.10
N TYR A 227 -12.18 18.18 -14.23
CA TYR A 227 -13.01 18.85 -15.23
C TYR A 227 -14.34 19.35 -14.64
N HIS A 228 -15.01 18.51 -13.86
CA HIS A 228 -16.32 18.82 -13.28
C HIS A 228 -16.27 19.77 -12.07
N GLY A 229 -15.19 19.74 -11.28
CA GLY A 229 -15.06 20.58 -10.09
C GLY A 229 -14.38 21.93 -10.32
N ARG A 230 -13.75 22.14 -11.49
CA ARG A 230 -12.96 23.35 -11.77
C ARG A 230 -13.76 24.64 -11.68
N ALA A 231 -15.03 24.63 -12.08
CA ALA A 231 -15.89 25.81 -12.01
C ALA A 231 -16.11 26.25 -10.55
N GLN A 232 -16.36 25.29 -9.66
CA GLN A 232 -16.57 25.50 -8.23
C GLN A 232 -15.26 25.95 -7.56
N LEU A 233 -14.14 25.32 -7.88
CA LEU A 233 -12.81 25.74 -7.40
C LEU A 233 -12.44 27.16 -7.87
N THR A 234 -12.86 27.55 -9.09
CA THR A 234 -12.66 28.91 -9.63
C THR A 234 -13.62 29.93 -8.99
N GLY A 235 -14.80 29.51 -8.56
CA GLY A 235 -15.76 30.33 -7.81
C GLY A 235 -15.35 30.62 -6.37
N LEU A 236 -14.43 29.84 -5.78
CA LEU A 236 -13.98 30.06 -4.41
C LEU A 236 -13.23 31.38 -4.23
N HIS A 237 -13.56 32.08 -3.14
CA HIS A 237 -12.77 33.19 -2.62
C HIS A 237 -11.63 32.65 -1.76
N GLY A 238 -10.49 32.35 -2.39
CA GLY A 238 -9.28 31.88 -1.69
C GLY A 238 -8.76 30.54 -2.20
N PRO A 239 -7.83 29.91 -1.45
CA PRO A 239 -7.23 28.66 -1.86
C PRO A 239 -8.14 27.46 -1.53
N GLY A 240 -7.95 26.33 -2.20
CA GLY A 240 -8.74 25.12 -2.00
C GLY A 240 -8.29 23.96 -2.89
N LEU A 241 -8.83 22.77 -2.64
CA LEU A 241 -8.55 21.55 -3.39
C LEU A 241 -9.85 20.87 -3.85
N ILE A 242 -9.72 20.07 -4.90
CA ILE A 242 -10.70 19.04 -5.26
C ILE A 242 -10.04 17.69 -5.03
N ILE A 243 -10.69 16.80 -4.29
CA ILE A 243 -10.17 15.47 -3.94
C ILE A 243 -11.21 14.37 -4.21
N ASP A 244 -10.76 13.14 -4.45
CA ASP A 244 -11.65 11.97 -4.53
C ASP A 244 -12.01 11.42 -3.14
N ASP A 245 -12.80 10.34 -3.11
CA ASP A 245 -13.25 9.67 -1.87
C ASP A 245 -12.08 9.06 -1.04
N ASP A 246 -10.94 8.80 -1.68
CA ASP A 246 -9.74 8.25 -1.05
C ASP A 246 -8.74 9.34 -0.62
N GLY A 247 -9.06 10.62 -0.88
CA GLY A 247 -8.25 11.79 -0.55
C GLY A 247 -7.18 12.15 -1.60
N TRP A 248 -7.20 11.56 -2.79
CA TRP A 248 -6.28 11.93 -3.87
C TRP A 248 -6.65 13.27 -4.47
N VAL A 249 -5.66 14.14 -4.64
CA VAL A 249 -5.90 15.51 -5.09
C VAL A 249 -6.01 15.57 -6.61
N ALA A 250 -7.20 15.90 -7.11
CA ALA A 250 -7.46 16.12 -8.53
C ALA A 250 -6.97 17.51 -8.98
N GLU A 251 -7.21 18.56 -8.19
CA GLU A 251 -6.81 19.93 -8.50
C GLU A 251 -6.61 20.75 -7.22
N GLY A 252 -5.76 21.77 -7.29
CA GLY A 252 -5.60 22.75 -6.22
C GLY A 252 -5.48 24.17 -6.75
N ARG A 253 -5.96 25.12 -5.96
CA ARG A 253 -5.90 26.56 -6.24
C ARG A 253 -5.28 27.28 -5.05
N GLY A 254 -4.40 28.24 -5.32
CA GLY A 254 -3.85 29.15 -4.29
C GLY A 254 -2.95 28.46 -3.25
N CYS A 255 -2.57 27.21 -3.47
CA CYS A 255 -1.60 26.45 -2.68
C CYS A 255 -0.83 25.48 -3.60
N THR A 256 0.28 24.93 -3.12
CA THR A 256 0.89 23.76 -3.75
C THR A 256 0.10 22.52 -3.31
N PRO A 257 -0.67 21.88 -4.20
CA PRO A 257 -1.49 20.74 -3.81
C PRO A 257 -0.59 19.59 -3.36
N PRO A 258 -0.85 18.96 -2.20
CA PRO A 258 -0.23 17.67 -1.89
C PRO A 258 -0.73 16.62 -2.89
N VAL A 259 -0.02 15.49 -2.99
CA VAL A 259 -0.46 14.36 -3.82
C VAL A 259 -1.74 13.75 -3.26
N ARG A 260 -1.84 13.67 -1.93
CA ARG A 260 -2.95 13.06 -1.19
C ARG A 260 -3.14 13.76 0.16
N VAL A 261 -4.39 13.85 0.61
CA VAL A 261 -4.82 14.27 1.96
C VAL A 261 -5.56 13.13 2.66
N ALA A 262 -6.06 13.36 3.88
CA ALA A 262 -6.86 12.33 4.55
C ALA A 262 -8.17 12.11 3.78
N ALA A 263 -8.60 10.83 3.69
CA ALA A 263 -9.86 10.48 3.06
C ALA A 263 -11.01 11.25 3.74
N PRO A 264 -11.82 11.99 2.98
CA PRO A 264 -12.86 12.85 3.53
C PRO A 264 -14.05 12.03 4.06
N THR A 265 -14.67 12.55 5.12
CA THR A 265 -15.99 12.12 5.60
C THR A 265 -16.89 13.35 5.69
N GLU A 266 -18.21 13.17 5.71
CA GLU A 266 -19.14 14.30 5.86
C GLU A 266 -18.83 15.08 7.14
N ASP A 267 -18.92 16.41 7.04
CA ASP A 267 -18.63 17.36 8.13
C ASP A 267 -17.22 17.28 8.75
N MET A 268 -16.28 16.58 8.10
CA MET A 268 -14.91 16.46 8.58
C MET A 268 -14.16 17.79 8.52
N ARG A 269 -13.51 18.14 9.63
CA ARG A 269 -12.44 19.13 9.67
C ARG A 269 -11.11 18.42 9.59
N GLN A 270 -10.26 18.81 8.64
CA GLN A 270 -8.96 18.18 8.48
C GLN A 270 -7.85 19.21 8.25
N PHE A 271 -6.70 18.91 8.82
CA PHE A 271 -5.50 19.70 8.59
C PHE A 271 -4.88 19.36 7.24
N VAL A 272 -4.74 20.34 6.36
CA VAL A 272 -4.08 20.17 5.05
C VAL A 272 -2.80 21.02 4.99
N PRO A 273 -1.63 20.39 4.68
CA PRO A 273 -0.38 21.12 4.53
C PRO A 273 -0.49 22.27 3.52
N GLY A 274 -0.25 23.50 3.98
CA GLY A 274 -0.32 24.71 3.15
C GLY A 274 -1.68 25.41 3.11
N LEU A 275 -2.76 24.76 3.58
CA LEU A 275 -4.10 25.36 3.67
C LEU A 275 -4.59 25.55 5.11
N GLY A 276 -3.99 24.88 6.09
CA GLY A 276 -4.41 24.97 7.49
C GLY A 276 -5.57 24.03 7.79
N ILE A 277 -6.45 24.43 8.70
CA ILE A 277 -7.67 23.68 8.99
C ILE A 277 -8.67 23.92 7.86
N CYS A 278 -9.08 22.83 7.22
CA CYS A 278 -10.01 22.84 6.12
C CYS A 278 -11.30 22.13 6.51
N VAL A 279 -12.40 22.66 5.98
CA VAL A 279 -13.67 21.95 5.90
C VAL A 279 -13.74 21.21 4.59
N VAL A 280 -14.39 20.05 4.59
CA VAL A 280 -14.68 19.29 3.37
C VAL A 280 -16.17 19.34 3.05
N GLU A 281 -16.49 19.50 1.77
CA GLU A 281 -17.86 19.58 1.28
C GLU A 281 -18.03 18.62 0.10
N ARG A 282 -19.14 17.87 0.05
CA ARG A 282 -19.39 16.95 -1.05
C ARG A 282 -19.61 17.72 -2.36
N LEU A 283 -18.92 17.30 -3.41
CA LEU A 283 -18.97 17.88 -4.75
C LEU A 283 -19.27 16.79 -5.78
N GLY A 284 -20.55 16.41 -5.92
CA GLY A 284 -20.97 15.38 -6.86
C GLY A 284 -20.18 14.07 -6.72
N MET A 285 -19.23 13.86 -7.64
CA MET A 285 -18.34 12.69 -7.71
C MET A 285 -17.07 12.76 -6.86
N GLY A 286 -16.86 13.84 -6.08
CA GLY A 286 -15.72 13.98 -5.17
C GLY A 286 -16.00 14.98 -4.08
N TRP A 287 -14.95 15.67 -3.60
CA TRP A 287 -15.03 16.59 -2.47
C TRP A 287 -14.26 17.87 -2.76
N MET A 288 -14.76 18.96 -2.19
CA MET A 288 -14.09 20.24 -2.14
C MET A 288 -13.48 20.43 -0.76
N VAL A 289 -12.20 20.79 -0.71
CA VAL A 289 -11.50 21.10 0.53
C VAL A 289 -11.14 22.57 0.51
N ARG A 290 -11.63 23.33 1.49
CA ARG A 290 -11.36 24.76 1.58
C ARG A 290 -11.01 25.14 3.02
N PRO A 291 -10.20 26.19 3.24
CA PRO A 291 -10.01 26.74 4.57
C PRO A 291 -11.37 27.05 5.22
N ALA A 292 -11.49 26.78 6.52
CA ALA A 292 -12.73 26.99 7.26
C ALA A 292 -13.20 28.46 7.30
N GLY A 293 -12.33 29.41 6.92
CA GLY A 293 -12.55 30.86 7.01
C GLY A 293 -11.45 31.51 7.86
N PRO A 294 -11.47 32.85 8.06
CA PRO A 294 -10.58 33.48 9.01
C PRO A 294 -11.04 33.12 10.42
N SER A 295 -10.49 32.03 10.97
CA SER A 295 -10.50 31.84 12.41
C SER A 295 -9.66 32.94 13.05
N GLY A 296 -9.98 33.34 14.28
CA GLY A 296 -9.18 34.28 15.05
C GLY A 296 -7.70 33.85 15.17
N PRO A 297 -6.85 34.63 15.86
CA PRO A 297 -5.48 34.20 16.10
C PRO A 297 -5.48 32.80 16.73
N VAL A 298 -4.77 31.86 16.11
CA VAL A 298 -4.57 30.52 16.67
C VAL A 298 -3.59 30.69 17.82
N ILE A 299 -4.06 30.48 19.04
CA ILE A 299 -3.24 30.62 20.25
C ILE A 299 -2.58 29.28 20.52
N ALA A 300 -1.26 29.24 20.43
CA ALA A 300 -0.47 28.07 20.78
C ALA A 300 0.20 28.31 22.14
N GLU A 301 -0.25 27.65 23.18
CA GLU A 301 0.32 27.70 24.52
C GLU A 301 1.34 26.59 24.71
N LEU A 302 2.61 26.97 24.88
CA LEU A 302 3.72 26.07 25.13
C LEU A 302 4.05 26.05 26.62
N ASP A 303 3.74 24.93 27.27
CA ASP A 303 4.10 24.64 28.66
C ASP A 303 5.46 23.94 28.70
N LEU A 304 6.38 24.49 29.51
CA LEU A 304 7.75 24.00 29.69
C LEU A 304 8.03 23.57 31.15
N ALA A 305 7.04 23.55 32.04
CA ALA A 305 7.25 23.20 33.45
C ALA A 305 7.61 21.71 33.68
N GLY A 306 7.38 20.85 32.68
CA GLY A 306 7.70 19.43 32.68
C GLY A 306 8.13 18.93 31.30
N GLU A 307 7.49 17.87 30.81
CA GLU A 307 7.63 17.50 29.40
C GLU A 307 7.04 18.62 28.52
N PRO A 308 7.80 19.15 27.55
CA PRO A 308 7.33 20.27 26.73
C PRO A 308 6.01 19.90 26.07
N THR A 309 4.98 20.68 26.30
CA THR A 309 3.64 20.35 25.81
C THR A 309 3.04 21.57 25.17
N ILE A 310 2.46 21.40 23.97
CA ILE A 310 1.78 22.47 23.26
C ILE A 310 0.28 22.21 23.27
N THR A 311 -0.48 23.20 23.73
CA THR A 311 -1.93 23.26 23.63
C THR A 311 -2.27 24.29 22.57
N VAL A 312 -3.12 23.95 21.61
CA VAL A 312 -3.50 24.86 20.53
C VAL A 312 -5.00 25.12 20.60
N THR A 313 -5.33 26.38 20.76
CA THR A 313 -6.68 26.90 20.96
C THR A 313 -7.02 27.79 19.76
N GLY A 314 -8.14 27.48 19.10
CA GLY A 314 -8.66 28.24 17.96
C GLY A 314 -10.20 28.24 18.00
N ASP A 315 -10.84 28.20 16.83
CA ASP A 315 -12.31 28.14 16.72
C ASP A 315 -12.90 26.73 16.98
N ASP A 316 -12.05 25.75 17.32
CA ASP A 316 -12.39 24.35 17.62
C ASP A 316 -12.04 23.99 19.08
N ASP A 317 -12.41 22.78 19.50
CA ASP A 317 -11.96 22.21 20.77
C ASP A 317 -10.43 22.17 20.86
N PRO A 318 -9.84 22.63 21.98
CA PRO A 318 -8.39 22.69 22.13
C PRO A 318 -7.77 21.30 22.07
N TRP A 319 -6.69 21.17 21.30
CA TRP A 319 -5.89 19.94 21.27
C TRP A 319 -4.53 20.15 21.92
N ARG A 320 -3.99 19.08 22.51
CA ARG A 320 -2.74 19.10 23.26
C ARG A 320 -1.84 17.94 22.84
N THR A 321 -0.54 18.19 22.68
CA THR A 321 0.46 17.13 22.42
C THR A 321 1.79 17.41 23.12
N VAL A 322 2.46 16.33 23.51
CA VAL A 322 3.84 16.39 24.02
C VAL A 322 4.81 16.59 22.86
N LEU A 323 5.83 17.40 23.09
CA LEU A 323 6.92 17.74 22.18
C LEU A 323 8.24 17.25 22.75
N THR A 324 9.18 16.93 21.86
CA THR A 324 10.56 16.73 22.29
C THR A 324 11.17 18.07 22.74
N ARG A 325 12.22 18.02 23.57
CA ARG A 325 12.99 19.22 23.92
C ARG A 325 13.44 19.99 22.67
N ARG A 326 13.89 19.29 21.63
CA ARG A 326 14.34 19.90 20.38
C ARG A 326 13.23 20.61 19.63
N HIS A 327 12.04 20.01 19.57
CA HIS A 327 10.85 20.59 18.95
C HIS A 327 10.41 21.89 19.66
N ALA A 328 10.40 21.89 21.00
CA ALA A 328 10.11 23.09 21.78
C ALA A 328 11.13 24.21 21.52
N GLN A 329 12.43 23.89 21.49
CA GLN A 329 13.48 24.87 21.15
C GLN A 329 13.27 25.48 19.76
N ILE A 330 12.94 24.66 18.76
CA ILE A 330 12.68 25.15 17.40
C ILE A 330 11.51 26.14 17.40
N LEU A 331 10.39 25.82 18.06
CA LEU A 331 9.23 26.72 18.12
C LEU A 331 9.57 28.08 18.74
N LEU A 332 10.35 28.10 19.82
CA LEU A 332 10.82 29.33 20.46
C LEU A 332 11.68 30.17 19.50
N LEU A 333 12.65 29.55 18.82
CA LEU A 333 13.50 30.26 17.85
C LEU A 333 12.70 30.83 16.68
N LEU A 334 11.66 30.12 16.23
CA LEU A 334 10.78 30.59 15.16
C LEU A 334 9.88 31.74 15.64
N ALA A 335 9.43 31.73 16.90
CA ALA A 335 8.70 32.84 17.49
C ALA A 335 9.58 34.10 17.61
N ASP A 336 10.82 33.95 18.07
CA ASP A 336 11.79 35.04 18.22
C ASP A 336 12.16 35.68 16.87
N ALA A 337 12.19 34.89 15.79
CA ALA A 337 12.47 35.37 14.44
C ALA A 337 11.29 36.12 13.80
N GLY A 338 10.07 35.93 14.32
CA GLY A 338 8.84 36.53 13.80
C GLY A 338 8.61 36.27 12.31
N ASP A 339 8.04 37.26 11.62
CA ASP A 339 7.65 37.14 10.20
C ASP A 339 8.83 36.97 9.23
N GLN A 340 10.04 37.36 9.64
CA GLN A 340 11.26 37.18 8.83
C GLN A 340 11.64 35.70 8.69
N GLY A 341 11.33 34.90 9.70
CA GLY A 341 11.68 33.48 9.75
C GLY A 341 13.18 33.20 9.73
N LEU A 342 13.51 31.91 9.66
CA LEU A 342 14.87 31.40 9.69
C LEU A 342 15.11 30.40 8.56
N THR A 343 16.31 30.44 7.99
CA THR A 343 16.82 29.40 7.08
C THR A 343 17.31 28.18 7.84
N SER A 344 17.53 27.06 7.15
CA SER A 344 18.13 25.86 7.78
C SER A 344 19.54 26.11 8.31
N GLN A 345 20.31 27.00 7.70
CA GLN A 345 21.66 27.37 8.16
C GLN A 345 21.60 28.22 9.44
N GLN A 346 20.69 29.19 9.51
CA GLN A 346 20.50 30.00 10.72
C GLN A 346 19.99 29.15 11.89
N LEU A 347 19.03 28.25 11.66
CA LEU A 347 18.58 27.31 12.68
C LEU A 347 19.69 26.37 13.14
N SER A 348 20.57 25.93 12.22
CA SER A 348 21.74 25.13 12.59
C SER A 348 22.65 25.92 13.54
N GLN A 349 22.94 27.17 13.20
CA GLN A 349 23.78 28.05 14.00
C GLN A 349 23.20 28.27 15.40
N LEU A 350 21.89 28.48 15.51
CA LEU A 350 21.20 28.74 16.78
C LEU A 350 21.06 27.49 17.65
N LEU A 351 20.84 26.31 17.05
CA LEU A 351 20.63 25.06 17.81
C LEU A 351 21.94 24.36 18.20
N PHE A 352 22.94 24.37 17.31
CA PHE A 352 24.16 23.58 17.43
C PHE A 352 25.43 24.43 17.57
N GLY A 353 25.36 25.74 17.28
CA GLY A 353 26.51 26.64 17.32
C GLY A 353 27.32 26.72 16.02
N ASP A 354 26.92 25.99 14.97
CA ASP A 354 27.54 26.02 13.63
C ASP A 354 26.51 25.80 12.52
N GLN A 355 26.91 25.98 11.25
CA GLN A 355 26.02 25.80 10.08
C GLN A 355 26.07 24.40 9.46
N ASN A 356 26.74 23.43 10.08
CA ASN A 356 27.02 22.11 9.47
C ASN A 356 25.87 21.10 9.66
N HIS A 357 24.88 21.41 10.48
CA HIS A 357 23.81 20.49 10.87
C HIS A 357 22.50 20.69 10.09
N THR A 358 22.56 21.24 8.87
CA THR A 358 21.35 21.56 8.07
C THR A 358 20.47 20.35 7.76
N VAL A 359 21.06 19.17 7.54
CA VAL A 359 20.30 17.92 7.31
C VAL A 359 19.53 17.52 8.58
N SER A 360 20.18 17.57 9.73
CA SER A 360 19.55 17.29 11.03
C SER A 360 18.45 18.30 11.34
N VAL A 361 18.67 19.58 11.08
CA VAL A 361 17.65 20.64 11.21
C VAL A 361 16.43 20.35 10.34
N ARG A 362 16.63 20.00 9.07
CA ARG A 362 15.52 19.64 8.15
C ARG A 362 14.76 18.40 8.63
N ALA A 363 15.46 17.40 9.18
CA ALA A 363 14.83 16.21 9.74
C ALA A 363 14.00 16.52 10.99
N GLU A 364 14.51 17.34 11.91
CA GLU A 364 13.78 17.81 13.10
C GLU A 364 12.56 18.67 12.72
N LEU A 365 12.70 19.60 11.78
CA LEU A 365 11.56 20.39 11.29
C LEU A 365 10.50 19.54 10.59
N SER A 366 10.91 18.50 9.87
CA SER A 366 9.99 17.53 9.27
C SER A 366 9.21 16.77 10.36
N ARG A 367 9.88 16.29 11.40
CA ARG A 367 9.24 15.64 12.56
C ARG A 367 8.32 16.60 13.32
N LEU A 368 8.78 17.81 13.61
CA LEU A 368 7.98 18.85 14.26
C LEU A 368 6.69 19.12 13.48
N ARG A 369 6.78 19.33 12.17
CA ARG A 369 5.60 19.58 11.32
C ARG A 369 4.62 18.41 11.23
N ARG A 370 5.04 17.17 11.48
CA ARG A 370 4.10 16.04 11.63
C ARG A 370 3.30 16.12 12.92
N VAL A 371 3.86 16.74 13.97
CA VAL A 371 3.23 16.88 15.29
C VAL A 371 2.38 18.15 15.37
N VAL A 372 2.90 19.28 14.88
CA VAL A 372 2.26 20.61 15.03
C VAL A 372 1.67 21.16 13.73
N GLY A 373 1.73 20.41 12.62
CA GLY A 373 1.10 20.78 11.36
C GLY A 373 1.62 22.11 10.78
N ALA A 374 0.69 22.97 10.34
CA ALA A 374 1.00 24.27 9.73
C ALA A 374 1.24 25.37 10.75
N LEU A 375 1.32 25.08 12.06
CA LEU A 375 1.83 26.10 13.00
C LEU A 375 3.22 26.57 12.57
N VAL A 376 3.98 25.73 11.85
CA VAL A 376 5.28 26.06 11.26
C VAL A 376 5.20 26.01 9.73
N SER A 377 5.41 27.16 9.10
CA SER A 377 5.57 27.30 7.65
C SER A 377 7.03 27.06 7.23
N SER A 378 7.27 26.93 5.92
CA SER A 378 8.61 26.68 5.35
C SER A 378 8.95 27.70 4.26
N ARG A 379 10.25 27.99 4.11
CA ARG A 379 10.84 28.94 3.13
C ARG A 379 10.43 30.41 3.33
N PRO A 380 11.07 31.14 4.26
CA PRO A 380 11.88 30.65 5.40
C PRO A 380 11.00 29.96 6.45
N TYR A 381 11.60 29.20 7.36
CA TYR A 381 10.86 28.58 8.46
C TYR A 381 10.37 29.67 9.43
N ARG A 382 9.09 29.71 9.73
CA ARG A 382 8.48 30.68 10.67
C ARG A 382 7.16 30.15 11.20
N LEU A 383 6.67 30.72 12.30
CA LEU A 383 5.28 30.48 12.71
C LEU A 383 4.33 30.91 11.58
N ALA A 384 3.24 30.17 11.38
CA ALA A 384 2.28 30.55 10.36
C ALA A 384 1.63 31.92 10.67
N PRO A 385 1.23 32.67 9.64
CA PRO A 385 0.50 33.92 9.84
C PRO A 385 -0.71 33.69 10.75
N ARG A 386 -0.94 34.60 11.71
CA ARG A 386 -2.02 34.54 12.71
C ARG A 386 -1.88 33.43 13.77
N VAL A 387 -0.71 32.79 13.90
CA VAL A 387 -0.39 31.98 15.09
C VAL A 387 0.29 32.85 16.14
N GLU A 388 -0.27 32.90 17.34
CA GLU A 388 0.34 33.54 18.50
C GLU A 388 0.88 32.45 19.44
N LEU A 389 2.20 32.36 19.58
CA LEU A 389 2.83 31.45 20.53
C LEU A 389 2.94 32.13 21.90
N ARG A 390 2.29 31.57 22.92
CA ARG A 390 2.42 31.96 24.33
C ARG A 390 3.21 30.90 25.07
N VAL A 391 4.05 31.29 26.01
CA VAL A 391 4.87 30.36 26.78
C VAL A 391 4.53 30.49 28.26
N SER A 392 4.19 29.39 28.92
CA SER A 392 3.84 29.35 30.33
C SER A 392 4.96 28.69 31.15
N SER A 393 6.10 29.36 31.34
CA SER A 393 7.16 28.94 32.29
C SER A 393 8.30 29.95 32.39
N ASP A 394 8.88 30.09 33.58
CA ASP A 394 10.11 30.86 33.84
C ASP A 394 11.38 30.13 33.33
N GLN A 395 11.26 28.90 32.81
CA GLN A 395 12.40 28.10 32.30
C GLN A 395 12.76 28.38 30.83
N LEU A 396 12.25 29.46 30.23
CA LEU A 396 12.47 29.85 28.83
C LEU A 396 13.97 29.86 28.44
N ASP A 397 14.82 30.38 29.31
CA ASP A 397 16.24 30.55 29.06
C ASP A 397 16.99 29.21 28.90
N ALA A 398 16.58 28.17 29.62
CA ALA A 398 17.17 26.83 29.54
C ALA A 398 16.88 26.12 28.19
N TYR A 399 15.92 26.63 27.42
CA TYR A 399 15.59 26.15 26.09
C TYR A 399 16.22 27.01 24.99
N ARG A 400 16.60 28.26 25.26
CA ARG A 400 17.23 29.15 24.26
C ARG A 400 18.73 28.90 24.07
N GLU A 401 19.40 28.26 25.03
CA GLU A 401 20.83 27.95 24.88
C GLU A 401 21.11 26.83 23.84
N PRO A 402 22.14 26.99 22.98
CA PRO A 402 22.58 25.95 22.06
C PRO A 402 23.00 24.70 22.85
N THR A 403 22.30 23.59 22.62
CA THR A 403 22.63 22.31 23.25
C THR A 403 23.76 21.64 22.45
N GLY A 404 24.97 22.21 22.58
CA GLY A 404 26.18 21.79 21.87
C GLY A 404 27.47 21.78 22.70
N ARG A 405 27.41 22.04 24.01
CA ARG A 405 28.57 21.96 24.92
C ARG A 405 28.25 21.25 26.25
N ARG A 406 27.80 19.99 26.18
CA ARG A 406 27.93 19.06 27.32
C ARG A 406 28.30 17.67 26.81
N ARG A 407 29.58 17.48 26.51
CA ARG A 407 30.21 16.15 26.50
C ARG A 407 31.63 16.25 27.10
N ALA A 408 31.82 15.53 28.20
CA ALA A 408 33.06 15.14 28.88
C ALA A 408 33.86 16.20 29.68
N ALA A 409 33.38 16.54 30.88
CA ALA A 409 34.32 16.71 32.00
C ALA A 409 34.70 15.29 32.44
N ARG A 410 35.94 14.87 32.14
CA ARG A 410 36.53 13.64 32.66
C ARG A 410 36.49 13.69 34.19
N HIS A 411 35.87 12.70 34.83
CA HIS A 411 36.22 12.39 36.20
C HIS A 411 37.71 12.00 36.25
N PRO A 412 38.54 12.63 37.10
CA PRO A 412 39.82 12.05 37.42
C PRO A 412 39.57 10.79 38.26
N ASN A 413 40.13 9.68 37.81
CA ASN A 413 40.12 8.43 38.56
C ASN A 413 40.87 8.64 39.88
N PRO A 414 40.33 8.24 41.04
CA PRO A 414 41.08 8.32 42.29
C PRO A 414 42.08 7.16 42.37
N ALA A 415 43.33 7.54 42.69
CA ALA A 415 44.50 6.77 43.13
C ALA A 415 45.01 5.63 42.23
#